data_AF-A0A357CFA3-F1
#
_entry.id   AF-A0A357CFA3-F1
#
_cell.length_a   1.000
_cell.length_b   1.000
_cell.length_c   1.000
_cell.angle_alpha   90.00
_cell.angle_beta   90.00
_cell.angle_gamma   90.00
#
_symmetry.space_group_name_H-M   'P 1'
#
loop_
_entity.id
_entity.type
_entity.pdbx_description
1 polymer ?
#
loop_
_entity_poly.entity_id
_entity_poly.type
_entity_poly.pdbx_seq_one_letter_code
_entity_poly.pdbx_strand_id
1 'polypeptide(L)'
;MAATEACHRDLAATGADLSAYNSTESAADFADLGKVLGIVAWNVYGTSYGSYLAQTLMRDHPEGIRSIVLDSVLPTTYTIPGNWQNARAGFDNLFQACAAEPACNAAHPHLEETFTGLVNKFEAEPLTTTVSDPATGEDLEVVLDGGALVDWLRNQNYAVPLLRAAPDRIDGLAAGHPDSIEAIAKDRASRAPPSGPDLPALGYGLSFGVTCREDYPFATPEDLAAAGWEAFPDYPASVQGEGVGG
;
A
#
# COMPACT_ATOMS: atom_id res chain seq x y z
N MET A 1 6.10 -8.68 -14.44
CA MET A 1 5.02 -9.61 -14.87
C MET A 1 5.45 -11.09 -14.91
N ALA A 2 6.63 -11.47 -15.42
CA ALA A 2 7.04 -12.88 -15.54
C ALA A 2 6.95 -13.71 -14.23
N ALA A 3 7.33 -13.12 -13.09
CA ALA A 3 7.22 -13.78 -11.78
C ALA A 3 5.76 -14.01 -11.36
N THR A 4 4.88 -13.02 -11.55
CA THR A 4 3.45 -13.11 -11.26
C THR A 4 2.77 -14.17 -12.13
N GLU A 5 3.12 -14.25 -13.42
CA GLU A 5 2.60 -15.29 -14.32
C GLU A 5 3.06 -16.69 -13.93
N ALA A 6 4.31 -16.85 -13.48
CA ALA A 6 4.81 -18.12 -12.96
C ALA A 6 4.04 -18.54 -11.71
N CYS A 7 3.90 -17.63 -10.74
CA CYS A 7 3.12 -17.86 -9.53
C CYS A 7 1.68 -18.28 -9.84
N HIS A 8 1.00 -17.58 -10.76
CA HIS A 8 -0.35 -17.94 -11.19
C HIS A 8 -0.41 -19.36 -11.79
N ARG A 9 0.51 -19.73 -12.69
CA ARG A 9 0.55 -21.07 -13.29
C ARG A 9 0.76 -22.15 -12.24
N ASP A 10 1.69 -21.92 -11.31
CA ASP A 10 2.02 -22.89 -10.27
C ASP A 10 0.85 -23.10 -9.32
N LEU A 11 0.19 -22.01 -8.89
CA LEU A 11 -1.02 -22.08 -8.06
C LEU A 11 -2.18 -22.76 -8.78
N ALA A 12 -2.43 -22.43 -10.06
CA ALA A 12 -3.48 -23.07 -10.85
C ALA A 12 -3.22 -24.58 -11.03
N ALA A 13 -1.96 -25.00 -11.15
CA ALA A 13 -1.59 -26.41 -11.27
C ALA A 13 -1.87 -27.24 -10.00
N THR A 14 -2.06 -26.60 -8.84
CA THR A 14 -2.48 -27.29 -7.60
C THR A 14 -3.94 -27.75 -7.63
N GLY A 15 -4.73 -27.27 -8.61
CA GLY A 15 -6.17 -27.49 -8.66
C GLY A 15 -6.99 -26.49 -7.84
N ALA A 16 -6.35 -25.48 -7.24
CA ALA A 16 -7.03 -24.39 -6.56
C ALA A 16 -7.86 -23.56 -7.56
N ASP A 17 -9.12 -23.28 -7.21
CA ASP A 17 -9.94 -22.31 -7.94
C ASP A 17 -9.54 -20.89 -7.52
N LEU A 18 -8.66 -20.27 -8.31
CA LEU A 18 -8.19 -18.91 -8.04
C LEU A 18 -9.30 -17.86 -8.09
N SER A 19 -10.47 -18.18 -8.68
CA SER A 19 -11.62 -17.28 -8.68
C SER A 19 -12.31 -17.16 -7.32
N ALA A 20 -12.12 -18.15 -6.43
CA ALA A 20 -12.72 -18.19 -5.10
C ALA A 20 -11.95 -17.34 -4.06
N TYR A 21 -10.80 -16.76 -4.40
CA TYR A 21 -10.03 -15.93 -3.47
C TYR A 21 -10.52 -14.48 -3.53
N ASN A 22 -11.67 -14.23 -2.92
CA ASN A 22 -12.33 -12.93 -2.90
C ASN A 22 -13.09 -12.72 -1.56
N SER A 23 -13.58 -11.50 -1.34
CA SER A 23 -14.27 -11.09 -0.12
C SER A 23 -15.62 -11.77 0.07
N THR A 24 -16.32 -12.13 -1.02
CA THR A 24 -17.63 -12.80 -0.97
C THR A 24 -17.46 -14.22 -0.40
N GLU A 25 -16.52 -14.98 -0.94
CA GLU A 25 -16.20 -16.33 -0.43
C GLU A 25 -15.63 -16.25 0.99
N SER A 26 -14.75 -15.29 1.26
CA SER A 26 -14.22 -15.07 2.61
C SER A 26 -15.33 -14.78 3.63
N ALA A 27 -16.37 -14.04 3.25
CA ALA A 27 -17.52 -13.77 4.12
C ALA A 27 -18.37 -15.02 4.37
N ALA A 28 -18.56 -15.86 3.34
CA ALA A 28 -19.23 -17.15 3.47
C ALA A 28 -18.48 -18.08 4.43
N ASP A 29 -17.15 -18.12 4.34
CA ASP A 29 -16.30 -18.90 5.25
C ASP A 29 -16.48 -18.49 6.72
N PHE A 30 -16.56 -17.18 7.00
CA PHE A 30 -16.85 -16.69 8.35
C PHE A 30 -18.23 -17.16 8.84
N ALA A 31 -19.25 -17.11 7.99
CA ALA A 31 -20.60 -17.55 8.34
C ALA A 31 -20.67 -19.06 8.60
N ASP A 32 -20.01 -19.86 7.79
CA ASP A 32 -19.93 -21.31 7.97
C ASP A 32 -19.11 -21.70 9.20
N LEU A 33 -18.01 -20.99 9.48
CA LEU A 33 -17.25 -21.16 10.71
C LEU A 33 -18.12 -20.87 11.94
N GLY A 34 -18.94 -19.82 11.90
CA GLY A 34 -19.92 -19.51 12.95
C GLY A 34 -20.86 -20.68 13.23
N LYS A 35 -21.40 -21.33 12.18
CA LYS A 35 -22.28 -22.51 12.30
C LYS A 35 -21.54 -23.71 12.89
N VAL A 36 -20.35 -24.02 12.38
CA VAL A 36 -19.54 -25.16 12.84
C VAL A 36 -19.15 -25.03 14.31
N LEU A 37 -18.83 -23.81 14.74
CA LEU A 37 -18.48 -23.52 16.14
C LEU A 37 -19.71 -23.36 17.06
N GLY A 38 -20.93 -23.41 16.51
CA GLY A 38 -22.16 -23.21 17.29
C GLY A 38 -22.33 -21.79 17.84
N ILE A 39 -21.74 -20.80 17.17
CA ILE A 39 -21.81 -19.39 17.56
C ILE A 39 -23.15 -18.81 17.11
N VAL A 40 -24.05 -18.59 18.07
CA VAL A 40 -25.39 -18.03 17.82
C VAL A 40 -25.36 -16.51 17.68
N ALA A 41 -24.41 -15.86 18.36
CA ALA A 41 -24.21 -14.42 18.29
C ALA A 41 -22.72 -14.08 18.36
N TRP A 42 -22.29 -13.14 17.52
CA TRP A 42 -20.90 -12.73 17.37
C TRP A 42 -20.75 -11.22 17.19
N ASN A 43 -19.56 -10.74 17.54
CA ASN A 43 -19.15 -9.35 17.37
C ASN A 43 -18.05 -9.31 16.33
N VAL A 44 -18.21 -8.50 15.29
CA VAL A 44 -17.25 -8.40 14.19
C VAL A 44 -16.38 -7.17 14.40
N TYR A 45 -15.07 -7.34 14.34
CA TYR A 45 -14.10 -6.25 14.35
C TYR A 45 -13.32 -6.29 13.04
N GLY A 46 -13.50 -5.30 12.18
CA GLY A 46 -12.86 -5.19 10.88
C GLY A 46 -11.90 -4.01 10.84
N THR A 47 -10.62 -4.26 10.51
CA THR A 47 -9.60 -3.22 10.34
C THR A 47 -9.04 -3.25 8.93
N SER A 48 -8.80 -2.09 8.30
CA SER A 48 -8.25 -1.99 6.94
C SER A 48 -9.09 -2.81 5.94
N TYR A 49 -8.51 -3.70 5.12
CA TYR A 49 -9.27 -4.64 4.28
C TYR A 49 -10.34 -5.43 5.06
N GLY A 50 -10.05 -5.79 6.32
CA GLY A 50 -11.02 -6.46 7.19
C GLY A 50 -12.29 -5.64 7.44
N SER A 51 -12.25 -4.31 7.29
CA SER A 51 -13.44 -3.46 7.34
C SER A 51 -14.31 -3.59 6.08
N TYR A 52 -13.71 -3.77 4.91
CA TYR A 52 -14.44 -4.09 3.67
C TYR A 52 -15.03 -5.49 3.76
N LEU A 53 -14.26 -6.48 4.23
CA LEU A 53 -14.76 -7.83 4.47
C LEU A 53 -15.90 -7.86 5.51
N ALA A 54 -15.81 -7.08 6.58
CA ALA A 54 -16.89 -6.96 7.56
C ALA A 54 -18.16 -6.35 6.95
N GLN A 55 -18.03 -5.35 6.06
CA GLN A 55 -19.16 -4.80 5.31
C GLN A 55 -19.76 -5.83 4.32
N THR A 56 -18.93 -6.63 3.66
CA THR A 56 -19.37 -7.75 2.81
C THR A 56 -20.11 -8.82 3.62
N LEU A 57 -19.59 -9.19 4.79
CA LEU A 57 -20.24 -10.11 5.73
C LEU A 57 -21.59 -9.58 6.19
N MET A 58 -21.71 -8.29 6.52
CA MET A 58 -23.00 -7.67 6.86
C MET A 58 -24.02 -7.76 5.74
N ARG A 59 -23.57 -7.60 4.49
CA ARG A 59 -24.44 -7.59 3.31
C ARG A 59 -24.94 -8.99 2.99
N ASP A 60 -24.05 -9.97 3.03
CA ASP A 60 -24.30 -11.31 2.45
C ASP A 60 -24.67 -12.35 3.52
N HIS A 61 -24.16 -12.21 4.75
CA HIS A 61 -24.36 -13.14 5.87
C HIS A 61 -24.59 -12.41 7.21
N PRO A 62 -25.67 -11.60 7.33
CA PRO A 62 -25.93 -10.81 8.54
C PRO A 62 -26.32 -11.63 9.78
N GLU A 63 -26.59 -12.92 9.63
CA GLU A 63 -27.14 -13.76 10.69
C GLU A 63 -26.21 -13.82 11.92
N GLY A 64 -26.81 -13.70 13.10
CA GLY A 64 -26.10 -13.75 14.38
C GLY A 64 -25.25 -12.51 14.70
N ILE A 65 -24.99 -11.59 13.76
CA ILE A 65 -24.14 -10.41 14.05
C ILE A 65 -24.82 -9.51 15.07
N ARG A 66 -24.21 -9.40 16.26
CA ARG A 66 -24.71 -8.60 17.38
C ARG A 66 -24.18 -7.17 17.37
N SER A 67 -22.92 -6.99 17.02
CA SER A 67 -22.26 -5.68 16.94
C SER A 67 -21.09 -5.70 15.98
N ILE A 68 -20.79 -4.55 15.39
CA ILE A 68 -19.70 -4.39 14.44
C ILE A 68 -18.90 -3.14 14.78
N VAL A 69 -17.59 -3.27 14.71
CA VAL A 69 -16.65 -2.16 14.80
C VAL A 69 -15.80 -2.17 13.55
N LEU A 70 -15.80 -1.05 12.83
CA LEU A 70 -14.96 -0.83 11.65
C LEU A 70 -13.92 0.22 12.03
N ASP A 71 -12.65 -0.11 11.82
CA ASP A 71 -11.50 0.73 12.08
C ASP A 71 -10.69 0.91 10.80
N SER A 72 -10.26 2.13 10.50
CA SER A 72 -9.53 2.47 9.26
C SER A 72 -10.27 1.97 8.01
N VAL A 73 -11.50 2.48 7.86
CA VAL A 73 -12.52 1.91 6.96
C VAL A 73 -12.10 2.02 5.49
N LEU A 74 -12.09 0.87 4.80
CA LEU A 74 -12.07 0.79 3.35
C LEU A 74 -13.53 0.83 2.85
N PRO A 75 -13.97 1.90 2.17
CA PRO A 75 -15.35 2.04 1.75
C PRO A 75 -15.70 1.06 0.64
N THR A 76 -16.97 0.65 0.55
CA THR A 76 -17.45 -0.23 -0.55
C THR A 76 -17.43 0.44 -1.93
N THR A 77 -17.16 1.75 -1.99
CA THR A 77 -16.95 2.53 -3.21
C THR A 77 -15.47 2.73 -3.54
N TYR A 78 -14.57 1.98 -2.89
CA TYR A 78 -13.14 2.04 -3.15
C TYR A 78 -12.81 1.71 -4.61
N THR A 79 -11.80 2.39 -5.16
CA THR A 79 -11.22 2.10 -6.46
C THR A 79 -9.70 2.34 -6.38
N ILE A 80 -8.91 1.56 -7.14
CA ILE A 80 -7.44 1.77 -7.19
C ILE A 80 -7.10 3.18 -7.67
N PRO A 81 -7.72 3.76 -8.72
CA PRO A 81 -7.45 5.16 -9.11
C PRO A 81 -7.71 6.17 -7.98
N GLY A 82 -8.66 5.91 -7.08
CA GLY A 82 -8.92 6.76 -5.93
C GLY A 82 -7.74 6.90 -4.96
N ASN A 83 -6.76 5.98 -4.99
CA ASN A 83 -5.56 6.07 -4.15
C ASN A 83 -4.69 7.28 -4.49
N TRP A 84 -4.70 7.76 -5.72
CA TRP A 84 -3.98 8.98 -6.10
C TRP A 84 -4.47 10.20 -5.33
N GLN A 85 -5.79 10.36 -5.21
CA GLN A 85 -6.40 11.46 -4.45
C GLN A 85 -6.15 11.33 -2.94
N ASN A 86 -6.20 10.09 -2.42
CA ASN A 86 -5.86 9.83 -1.02
C ASN A 86 -4.38 10.16 -0.72
N ALA A 87 -3.46 9.82 -1.63
CA ALA A 87 -2.05 10.14 -1.50
C ALA A 87 -1.81 11.64 -1.54
N ARG A 88 -2.43 12.37 -2.49
CA ARG A 88 -2.38 13.84 -2.57
C ARG A 88 -2.82 14.48 -1.26
N ALA A 89 -4.00 14.11 -0.75
CA ALA A 89 -4.51 14.64 0.52
C ALA A 89 -3.58 14.33 1.70
N GLY A 90 -2.99 13.13 1.76
CA GLY A 90 -2.02 12.76 2.79
C GLY A 90 -0.74 13.60 2.72
N PHE A 91 -0.20 13.80 1.52
CA PHE A 91 1.03 14.56 1.29
C PHE A 91 0.81 16.05 1.58
N ASP A 92 -0.31 16.62 1.11
CA ASP A 92 -0.77 17.96 1.45
C ASP A 92 -0.76 18.19 2.95
N ASN A 93 -1.40 17.30 3.71
CA ASN A 93 -1.49 17.43 5.16
C ASN A 93 -0.10 17.44 5.82
N LEU A 94 0.83 16.60 5.36
CA LEU A 94 2.20 16.58 5.87
C LEU A 94 2.95 17.88 5.55
N PHE A 95 2.94 18.30 4.29
CA PHE A 95 3.70 19.48 3.85
C PHE A 95 3.14 20.76 4.45
N GLN A 96 1.81 20.92 4.47
CA GLN A 96 1.14 22.06 5.08
C GLN A 96 1.38 22.12 6.59
N ALA A 97 1.35 20.97 7.29
CA ALA A 97 1.66 20.92 8.71
C ALA A 97 3.11 21.36 8.99
N CYS A 98 4.08 20.90 8.18
CA CYS A 98 5.47 21.33 8.32
C CYS A 98 5.65 22.82 8.02
N ALA A 99 5.03 23.33 6.96
CA ALA A 99 5.09 24.75 6.59
C ALA A 99 4.46 25.66 7.67
N ALA A 100 3.40 25.19 8.35
CA ALA A 100 2.72 25.92 9.41
C ALA A 100 3.46 25.91 10.75
N GLU A 101 4.30 24.90 11.00
CA GLU A 101 5.08 24.78 12.23
C GLU A 101 6.43 25.52 12.08
N PRO A 102 6.70 26.61 12.82
CA PRO A 102 7.88 27.45 12.59
C PRO A 102 9.21 26.70 12.65
N ALA A 103 9.34 25.73 13.57
CA ALA A 103 10.55 24.93 13.68
C ALA A 103 10.74 23.98 12.49
N CYS A 104 9.65 23.37 11.99
CA CYS A 104 9.71 22.48 10.83
C CYS A 104 10.00 23.27 9.56
N ASN A 105 9.28 24.36 9.31
CA ASN A 105 9.50 25.20 8.13
C ASN A 105 10.90 25.83 8.08
N ALA A 106 11.48 26.18 9.23
CA ALA A 106 12.85 26.69 9.30
C ALA A 106 13.90 25.60 9.00
N ALA A 107 13.64 24.35 9.38
CA ALA A 107 14.52 23.21 9.13
C ALA A 107 14.38 22.64 7.71
N HIS A 108 13.15 22.67 7.17
CA HIS A 108 12.74 22.03 5.91
C HIS A 108 11.99 23.02 5.01
N PRO A 109 12.62 24.13 4.57
CA PRO A 109 11.95 25.09 3.70
C PRO A 109 11.66 24.45 2.34
N HIS A 110 10.47 24.71 1.79
CA HIS A 110 10.05 24.19 0.47
C HIS A 110 9.97 22.66 0.38
N LEU A 111 9.63 21.97 1.49
CA LEU A 111 9.62 20.50 1.56
C LEU A 111 8.85 19.79 0.44
N GLU A 112 7.70 20.31 0.03
CA GLU A 112 6.93 19.76 -1.10
C GLU A 112 7.69 19.86 -2.43
N GLU A 113 8.31 21.01 -2.70
CA GLU A 113 9.11 21.23 -3.91
C GLU A 113 10.32 20.28 -3.92
N THR A 114 10.97 20.10 -2.76
CA THR A 114 12.08 19.15 -2.59
C THR A 114 11.63 17.72 -2.91
N PHE A 115 10.50 17.28 -2.35
CA PHE A 115 9.99 15.93 -2.59
C PHE A 115 9.59 15.72 -4.05
N THR A 116 8.87 16.66 -4.66
CA THR A 116 8.51 16.62 -6.09
C THR A 116 9.75 16.58 -6.98
N GLY A 117 10.79 17.34 -6.63
CA GLY A 117 12.08 17.30 -7.33
C GLY A 117 12.77 15.94 -7.24
N LEU A 118 12.71 15.28 -6.08
CA LEU A 118 13.26 13.94 -5.88
C LEU A 118 12.51 12.87 -6.70
N VAL A 119 11.17 12.90 -6.71
CA VAL A 119 10.34 11.99 -7.52
C VAL A 119 10.74 12.10 -8.99
N ASN A 120 10.78 13.33 -9.52
CA ASN A 120 11.17 13.58 -10.91
C ASN A 120 12.60 13.13 -11.22
N LYS A 121 13.55 13.41 -10.31
CA LYS A 121 14.96 13.06 -10.48
C LYS A 121 15.16 11.54 -10.52
N PHE A 122 14.63 10.81 -9.55
CA PHE A 122 14.84 9.37 -9.43
C PHE A 122 14.01 8.56 -10.39
N GLU A 123 12.91 9.09 -10.91
CA GLU A 123 12.25 8.47 -12.05
C GLU A 123 13.13 8.52 -13.32
N ALA A 124 13.80 9.64 -13.56
CA ALA A 124 14.69 9.80 -14.71
C ALA A 124 16.01 9.04 -14.55
N GLU A 125 16.56 9.01 -13.34
CA GLU A 125 17.81 8.34 -12.99
C GLU A 125 17.65 7.61 -11.64
N PRO A 126 17.15 6.36 -11.66
CA PRO A 126 16.92 5.60 -10.44
C PRO A 126 18.19 5.37 -9.63
N LEU A 127 18.06 5.45 -8.30
CA LEU A 127 19.15 5.18 -7.37
C LEU A 127 19.14 3.70 -6.96
N THR A 128 20.18 2.97 -7.33
CA THR A 128 20.41 1.61 -6.84
C THR A 128 21.28 1.61 -5.59
N THR A 129 20.84 0.93 -4.53
CA THR A 129 21.59 0.75 -3.28
C THR A 129 21.46 -0.67 -2.76
N THR A 130 22.35 -1.08 -1.86
CA THR A 130 22.26 -2.39 -1.19
C THR A 130 21.87 -2.19 0.27
N VAL A 131 20.92 -3.00 0.76
CA VAL A 131 20.53 -3.05 2.17
C VAL A 131 20.44 -4.50 2.63
N SER A 132 20.67 -4.74 3.91
CA SER A 132 20.38 -6.06 4.50
C SER A 132 18.86 -6.24 4.58
N ASP A 133 18.35 -7.31 3.96
CA ASP A 133 16.95 -7.70 4.01
C ASP A 133 16.54 -7.98 5.46
N PRO A 134 15.53 -7.28 6.00
CA PRO A 134 15.09 -7.48 7.38
C PRO A 134 14.55 -8.89 7.65
N ALA A 135 14.11 -9.62 6.62
CA ALA A 135 13.54 -10.95 6.76
C ALA A 135 14.60 -12.06 6.74
N THR A 136 15.63 -11.94 5.89
CA THR A 136 16.66 -12.98 5.70
C THR A 136 18.03 -12.62 6.25
N GLY A 137 18.32 -11.32 6.41
CA GLY A 137 19.65 -10.79 6.75
C GLY A 137 20.61 -10.72 5.56
N GLU A 138 20.22 -11.20 4.38
CA GLU A 138 21.05 -11.19 3.18
C GLU A 138 21.10 -9.80 2.52
N ASP A 139 22.15 -9.52 1.76
CA ASP A 139 22.26 -8.28 1.01
C ASP A 139 21.27 -8.28 -0.17
N LEU A 140 20.38 -7.29 -0.19
CA LEU A 140 19.39 -7.07 -1.23
C LEU A 140 19.70 -5.77 -1.97
N GLU A 141 19.79 -5.87 -3.30
CA GLU A 141 19.83 -4.69 -4.17
C GLU A 141 18.43 -4.08 -4.29
N VAL A 142 18.31 -2.80 -3.97
CA VAL A 142 17.05 -2.04 -3.97
C VAL A 142 17.19 -0.85 -4.91
N VAL A 143 16.22 -0.72 -5.81
CA VAL A 143 16.10 0.43 -6.71
C VAL A 143 15.08 1.41 -6.14
N LEU A 144 15.49 2.68 -6.03
CA LEU A 144 14.66 3.82 -5.65
C LEU A 144 14.42 4.69 -6.89
N ASP A 145 13.23 4.53 -7.48
CA ASP A 145 12.69 5.35 -8.58
C ASP A 145 11.62 6.33 -8.05
N GLY A 146 10.94 7.06 -8.96
CA GLY A 146 9.92 8.04 -8.56
C GLY A 146 8.73 7.38 -7.87
N GLY A 147 8.24 6.26 -8.42
CA GLY A 147 7.18 5.45 -7.82
C GLY A 147 7.53 4.96 -6.41
N ALA A 148 8.75 4.46 -6.21
CA ALA A 148 9.24 4.03 -4.91
C ALA A 148 9.18 5.14 -3.85
N LEU A 149 9.45 6.40 -4.22
CA LEU A 149 9.36 7.53 -3.29
C LEU A 149 7.91 7.88 -2.95
N VAL A 150 7.00 7.83 -3.93
CA VAL A 150 5.57 8.04 -3.69
C VAL A 150 5.04 7.00 -2.72
N ASP A 151 5.33 5.72 -2.95
CA ASP A 151 4.94 4.65 -2.03
C ASP A 151 5.59 4.83 -0.66
N TRP A 152 6.87 5.14 -0.60
CA TRP A 152 7.57 5.39 0.66
C TRP A 152 6.90 6.51 1.47
N LEU A 153 6.56 7.66 0.86
CA LEU A 153 5.96 8.76 1.61
C LEU A 153 4.55 8.40 2.12
N ARG A 154 3.75 7.71 1.29
CA ARG A 154 2.44 7.15 1.71
C ARG A 154 2.60 6.27 2.94
N ASN A 155 3.66 5.47 2.98
CA ASN A 155 3.94 4.53 4.05
C ASN A 155 4.31 5.18 5.38
N GLN A 156 4.76 6.43 5.38
CA GLN A 156 5.10 7.11 6.63
C GLN A 156 3.86 7.37 7.51
N ASN A 157 2.66 7.31 6.92
CA ASN A 157 1.40 7.46 7.65
C ASN A 157 1.04 6.26 8.56
N TYR A 158 1.72 5.11 8.43
CA TYR A 158 1.41 3.93 9.27
C TYR A 158 1.78 4.11 10.75
N ALA A 159 2.68 5.04 11.08
CA ALA A 159 3.05 5.30 12.47
C ALA A 159 3.54 6.73 12.69
N VAL A 160 3.11 7.36 13.79
CA VAL A 160 3.51 8.73 14.16
C VAL A 160 5.03 8.96 14.18
N PRO A 161 5.88 8.02 14.65
CA PRO A 161 7.33 8.19 14.55
C PRO A 161 7.86 8.28 13.11
N LEU A 162 7.27 7.52 12.17
CA LEU A 162 7.65 7.54 10.76
C LEU A 162 7.24 8.88 10.12
N LEU A 163 5.99 9.29 10.35
CA LEU A 163 5.48 10.57 9.85
C LEU A 163 6.31 11.76 10.32
N ARG A 164 6.73 11.76 11.61
CA ARG A 164 7.60 12.82 12.17
C ARG A 164 9.01 12.84 11.59
N ALA A 165 9.52 11.69 11.16
CA ALA A 165 10.85 11.57 10.55
C ALA A 165 10.85 11.89 9.04
N ALA A 166 9.68 11.94 8.40
CA ALA A 166 9.59 12.11 6.95
C ALA A 166 10.26 13.39 6.43
N PRO A 167 10.08 14.59 7.05
CA PRO A 167 10.78 15.80 6.60
C PRO A 167 12.31 15.68 6.60
N ASP A 168 12.88 15.21 7.71
CA ASP A 168 14.33 14.96 7.83
C ASP A 168 14.83 13.95 6.78
N ARG A 169 14.04 12.90 6.49
CA ARG A 169 14.40 11.87 5.51
C ARG A 169 14.33 12.40 4.07
N ILE A 170 13.38 13.27 3.75
CA ILE A 170 13.28 13.93 2.43
C ILE A 170 14.50 14.80 2.18
N ASP A 171 14.82 15.70 3.11
CA ASP A 171 15.97 16.60 2.96
C ASP A 171 17.30 15.82 3.03
N GLY A 172 17.37 14.80 3.88
CA GLY A 172 18.51 13.89 3.94
C GLY A 172 18.72 13.16 2.62
N LEU A 173 17.66 12.71 1.95
CA LEU A 173 17.76 12.10 0.63
C LEU A 173 18.22 13.12 -0.43
N ALA A 174 17.68 14.34 -0.39
CA ALA A 174 18.10 15.43 -1.29
C ALA A 174 19.59 15.78 -1.11
N ALA A 175 20.10 15.74 0.12
CA ALA A 175 21.50 15.95 0.45
C ALA A 175 22.41 14.73 0.21
N GLY A 176 21.83 13.57 -0.14
CA GLY A 176 22.58 12.32 -0.33
C GLY A 176 23.09 11.69 0.97
N HIS A 177 22.43 11.95 2.09
CA HIS A 177 22.78 11.37 3.38
C HIS A 177 22.55 9.85 3.39
N PRO A 178 23.59 9.03 3.68
CA PRO A 178 23.49 7.57 3.59
C PRO A 178 22.42 6.96 4.49
N ASP A 179 22.20 7.52 5.68
CA ASP A 179 21.22 7.02 6.64
C ASP A 179 19.77 7.20 6.15
N SER A 180 19.51 8.25 5.37
CA SER A 180 18.20 8.50 4.77
C SER A 180 17.96 7.59 3.56
N ILE A 181 18.98 7.39 2.72
CA ILE A 181 18.95 6.41 1.62
C ILE A 181 18.68 5.01 2.18
N GLU A 182 19.44 4.60 3.20
CA GLU A 182 19.31 3.29 3.82
C GLU A 182 17.92 3.09 4.45
N ALA A 183 17.38 4.09 5.14
CA ALA A 183 16.06 4.01 5.75
C ALA A 183 14.94 3.85 4.71
N ILE A 184 15.00 4.59 3.61
CA ILE A 184 14.01 4.51 2.52
C ILE A 184 14.13 3.16 1.80
N ALA A 185 15.35 2.72 1.49
CA ALA A 185 15.59 1.44 0.86
C ALA A 185 15.16 0.25 1.74
N LYS A 186 15.34 0.34 3.06
CA LYS A 186 14.85 -0.67 4.00
C LYS A 186 13.32 -0.72 4.08
N ASP A 187 12.61 0.42 4.04
CA ASP A 187 11.14 0.41 3.97
C ASP A 187 10.67 -0.32 2.71
N ARG A 188 11.26 -0.02 1.55
CA ARG A 188 10.96 -0.71 0.29
C ARG A 188 11.26 -2.21 0.35
N ALA A 189 12.43 -2.59 0.85
CA ALA A 189 12.81 -4.00 1.02
C ALA A 189 11.84 -4.76 1.94
N SER A 190 11.42 -4.14 3.04
CA SER A 190 10.49 -4.74 4.01
C SER A 190 9.10 -5.04 3.44
N ARG A 191 8.77 -4.45 2.29
CA ARG A 191 7.50 -4.59 1.58
C ARG A 191 7.61 -5.43 0.33
N ALA A 192 8.78 -5.97 0.03
CA ALA A 192 8.89 -7.01 -0.97
C ALA A 192 8.24 -8.31 -0.45
N PRO A 193 7.61 -9.12 -1.32
CA PRO A 193 7.23 -10.47 -0.96
C PRO A 193 8.47 -11.24 -0.47
N PRO A 194 8.42 -11.86 0.73
CA PRO A 194 9.57 -12.60 1.23
C PRO A 194 9.92 -13.74 0.27
N SER A 195 11.20 -14.04 0.15
CA SER A 195 11.73 -15.04 -0.79
C SER A 195 11.39 -16.49 -0.41
N GLY A 196 10.81 -16.74 0.76
CA GLY A 196 10.57 -18.08 1.30
C GLY A 196 9.18 -18.27 1.92
N PRO A 197 8.63 -19.51 1.87
CA PRO A 197 7.30 -19.84 2.38
C PRO A 197 7.18 -19.78 3.92
N ASP A 198 8.32 -19.79 4.64
CA ASP A 198 8.37 -19.83 6.10
C ASP A 198 8.47 -18.44 6.76
N LEU A 199 8.59 -17.38 5.95
CA LEU A 199 8.60 -16.01 6.44
C LEU A 199 7.17 -15.49 6.50
N PRO A 200 6.76 -14.76 7.57
CA PRO A 200 5.44 -14.17 7.66
C PRO A 200 5.21 -13.25 6.46
N ALA A 201 4.50 -13.75 5.46
CA ALA A 201 4.10 -12.95 4.33
C ALA A 201 2.96 -12.05 4.81
N LEU A 202 3.03 -10.75 4.48
CA LEU A 202 1.81 -10.01 4.14
C LEU A 202 1.04 -10.94 3.19
N GLY A 203 -0.26 -11.17 3.39
CA GLY A 203 -1.02 -12.17 2.64
C GLY A 203 -1.12 -11.83 1.15
N TYR A 204 -0.01 -11.86 0.39
CA TYR A 204 0.11 -11.38 -0.97
C TYR A 204 -0.75 -12.20 -1.92
N GLY A 205 -0.86 -13.52 -1.68
CA GLY A 205 -1.80 -14.36 -2.42
C GLY A 205 -3.25 -13.86 -2.26
N LEU A 206 -3.66 -13.54 -1.04
CA LEU A 206 -4.97 -12.94 -0.77
C LEU A 206 -5.08 -11.54 -1.37
N SER A 207 -4.06 -10.70 -1.20
CA SER A 207 -4.02 -9.33 -1.75
C SER A 207 -4.19 -9.33 -3.26
N PHE A 208 -3.39 -10.13 -3.98
CA PHE A 208 -3.52 -10.25 -5.43
C PHE A 208 -4.84 -10.90 -5.84
N GLY A 209 -5.32 -11.89 -5.10
CA GLY A 209 -6.63 -12.52 -5.35
C GLY A 209 -7.75 -11.49 -5.27
N VAL A 210 -7.84 -10.77 -4.15
CA VAL A 210 -8.85 -9.72 -3.92
C VAL A 210 -8.70 -8.61 -4.94
N THR A 211 -7.53 -7.96 -5.05
CA THR A 211 -7.35 -6.79 -5.91
C THR A 211 -7.58 -7.11 -7.39
N CYS A 212 -7.10 -8.26 -7.89
CA CYS A 212 -7.34 -8.65 -9.28
C CYS A 212 -8.81 -8.98 -9.57
N ARG A 213 -9.60 -9.43 -8.58
CA ARG A 213 -11.00 -9.83 -8.78
C ARG A 213 -11.99 -8.72 -8.46
N GLU A 214 -11.66 -7.86 -7.51
CA GLU A 214 -12.61 -6.90 -6.94
C GLU A 214 -12.31 -5.46 -7.35
N ASP A 215 -11.06 -5.14 -7.71
CA ASP A 215 -10.67 -3.77 -8.02
C ASP A 215 -10.35 -3.57 -9.51
N TYR A 216 -9.41 -4.34 -10.05
CA TYR A 216 -8.93 -4.19 -11.44
C TYR A 216 -10.03 -4.31 -12.51
N PRO A 217 -11.08 -5.14 -12.38
CA PRO A 217 -12.16 -5.19 -13.37
C PRO A 217 -12.93 -3.87 -13.52
N PHE A 218 -12.80 -2.96 -12.55
CA PHE A 218 -13.50 -1.67 -12.50
C PHE A 218 -12.57 -0.46 -12.69
N ALA A 219 -11.31 -0.68 -13.04
CA ALA A 219 -10.34 0.37 -13.30
C ALA A 219 -9.50 0.04 -14.54
N THR A 220 -9.46 0.95 -15.50
CA THR A 220 -8.56 0.85 -16.65
C THR A 220 -7.21 1.52 -16.38
N PRO A 221 -6.14 1.16 -17.12
CA PRO A 221 -4.89 1.92 -17.08
C PRO A 221 -5.07 3.41 -17.38
N GLU A 222 -6.03 3.76 -18.24
CA GLU A 222 -6.39 5.15 -18.54
C GLU A 222 -7.02 5.87 -17.34
N ASP A 223 -7.87 5.19 -16.57
CA ASP A 223 -8.45 5.75 -15.33
C ASP A 223 -7.36 6.00 -14.28
N LEU A 224 -6.40 5.06 -14.15
CA LEU A 224 -5.26 5.21 -13.25
C LEU A 224 -4.41 6.42 -13.62
N ALA A 225 -4.01 6.51 -14.90
CA ALA A 225 -3.19 7.62 -15.40
C ALA A 225 -3.91 8.97 -15.28
N ALA A 226 -5.22 9.02 -15.55
CA ALA A 226 -6.01 10.23 -15.40
C ALA A 226 -6.06 10.70 -13.94
N ALA A 227 -6.29 9.77 -13.00
CA ALA A 227 -6.30 10.09 -11.57
C ALA A 227 -4.92 10.53 -11.07
N GLY A 228 -3.84 9.88 -11.54
CA GLY A 228 -2.47 10.26 -11.21
C GLY A 228 -2.11 11.65 -11.72
N TRP A 229 -2.48 11.96 -12.98
CA TRP A 229 -2.28 13.28 -13.55
C TRP A 229 -3.06 14.38 -12.82
N GLU A 230 -4.32 14.10 -12.44
CA GLU A 230 -5.13 15.05 -11.68
C GLU A 230 -4.55 15.32 -10.28
N ALA A 231 -4.08 14.27 -9.60
CA ALA A 231 -3.54 14.38 -8.25
C ALA A 231 -2.12 14.99 -8.21
N PHE A 232 -1.27 14.67 -9.18
CA PHE A 232 0.14 15.09 -9.22
C PHE A 232 0.56 15.49 -10.64
N PRO A 233 0.10 16.65 -11.15
CA PRO A 233 0.38 17.07 -12.52
C PRO A 233 1.87 17.30 -12.81
N ASP A 234 2.66 17.55 -11.75
CA ASP A 234 4.11 17.82 -11.83
C ASP A 234 4.97 16.55 -11.74
N TYR A 235 4.37 15.36 -11.66
CA TYR A 235 5.09 14.08 -11.69
C TYR A 235 5.22 13.54 -13.13
N PRO A 236 6.18 12.65 -13.39
CA PRO A 236 6.32 12.01 -14.70
C PRO A 236 5.10 11.13 -15.01
N ALA A 237 4.74 11.05 -16.29
CA ALA A 237 3.63 10.21 -16.74
C ALA A 237 3.81 8.71 -16.43
N SER A 238 5.07 8.24 -16.34
CA SER A 238 5.39 6.87 -15.91
C SER A 238 4.92 6.63 -14.49
N VAL A 239 5.23 7.55 -13.57
CA VAL A 239 4.78 7.50 -12.16
C VAL A 239 3.26 7.63 -12.07
N GLN A 240 2.64 8.57 -12.79
CA GLN A 240 1.18 8.79 -12.77
C GLN A 240 0.37 7.57 -13.22
N GLY A 241 0.95 6.74 -14.09
CA GLY A 241 0.32 5.51 -14.59
C GLY A 241 0.43 4.31 -13.63
N GLU A 242 1.17 4.45 -12.53
CA GLU A 242 1.32 3.38 -11.53
C GLU A 242 0.12 3.33 -10.57
N GLY A 243 -0.10 2.14 -9.98
CA GLY A 243 -1.06 1.98 -8.91
C GLY A 243 -0.42 2.36 -7.57
N VAL A 244 -0.91 3.41 -6.91
CA VAL A 244 -0.40 3.80 -5.59
C VAL A 244 -0.93 2.87 -4.50
N GLY A 245 -0.04 2.31 -3.69
CA GLY A 245 -0.40 1.45 -2.56
C GLY A 245 -0.92 0.07 -2.91
N GLY A 246 -0.54 -0.46 -4.09
CA GLY A 246 -0.76 -1.85 -4.52
C GLY A 246 0.43 -2.76 -4.25
#